data_AF-A0A822BXN2-F1
#
_entry.id   AF-A0A822BXN2-F1
#
_cell.length_a   1.000
_cell.length_b   1.000
_cell.length_c   1.000
_cell.angle_alpha   90.00
_cell.angle_beta   90.00
_cell.angle_gamma   90.00
#
_symmetry.space_group_name_H-M   'P 1'
#
loop_
_entity.id
_entity.type
_entity.pdbx_description
1 polymer ?
#
loop_
_entity_poly.entity_id
_entity_poly.type
_entity_poly.pdbx_seq_one_letter_code
_entity_poly.pdbx_strand_id
1 'polypeptide(L)'
;MVKLCFILQCIVSSVVIENSRSISSPLAPFTTYKHSIELQKDVADLWWTVDDNEREIIFELHINTTGWIALGISPAGGMNGADIGVGWVDQIGSVYFQDRYASANGRPMFDNTTIDWFVVQGREVSGWTAIQFKRLLDTCDNMDVPIKSGTNNLIFAYGLVDPIPSGPNGEISYHENRRGSRTLPLRSYADPPSEDTFSGLDYFEFRLNNYVIPSTDTTYHCKIYKASSNYSMKRHAIGHKTIVDSANRDLVHHLLMYECDPTTQFDDNNLPDGLCNTISQQITPCGSNIATGWAVGGDYMVPFPKEAGYPVGGDFPIKYYMVQMHYDNPNLFSSMKPLF
;
A
#
# COMPACT_ATOMS: atom_id res chain seq x y z
N MET A 1 4.67 5.46 37.11
CA MET A 1 5.02 5.89 35.74
C MET A 1 4.24 5.01 34.78
N VAL A 2 3.07 5.48 34.35
CA VAL A 2 2.16 4.73 33.47
C VAL A 2 2.19 5.44 32.13
N LYS A 3 2.72 4.77 31.10
CA LYS A 3 2.67 5.23 29.71
C LYS A 3 1.32 4.75 29.15
N LEU A 4 0.44 5.67 28.75
CA LEU A 4 -0.78 5.38 28.00
C LEU A 4 -0.75 6.22 26.72
N CYS A 5 -0.84 5.57 25.56
CA CYS A 5 -0.67 6.14 24.21
C CYS A 5 -2.03 6.32 23.50
N PHE A 6 -2.08 7.17 22.46
CA PHE A 6 -3.32 7.59 21.77
C PHE A 6 -3.10 7.81 20.25
N ILE A 7 -3.97 7.29 19.35
CA ILE A 7 -4.12 7.60 17.89
C ILE A 7 -5.54 7.41 17.35
N LEU A 8 -6.04 8.38 16.56
CA LEU A 8 -7.20 8.39 15.62
C LEU A 8 -7.74 7.05 15.04
N GLN A 9 -8.96 6.60 15.41
CA GLN A 9 -9.76 5.63 14.64
C GLN A 9 -11.22 5.49 15.11
N CYS A 10 -12.21 5.87 14.30
CA CYS A 10 -13.64 5.53 14.47
C CYS A 10 -13.90 4.07 14.84
N ILE A 11 -14.83 3.80 15.77
CA ILE A 11 -15.91 2.76 15.74
C ILE A 11 -16.70 2.85 17.06
N VAL A 12 -18.04 2.72 17.02
CA VAL A 12 -18.80 2.10 18.12
C VAL A 12 -19.87 1.16 17.56
N SER A 13 -19.57 -0.13 17.54
CA SER A 13 -20.35 -1.26 18.07
C SER A 13 -19.69 -2.54 17.58
N SER A 14 -19.63 -3.55 18.44
CA SER A 14 -18.92 -4.81 18.27
C SER A 14 -19.06 -5.41 16.86
N VAL A 15 -18.03 -5.21 16.05
CA VAL A 15 -17.69 -5.96 14.85
C VAL A 15 -16.19 -6.14 14.92
N VAL A 16 -15.73 -7.39 14.82
CA VAL A 16 -14.32 -7.69 14.56
C VAL A 16 -13.99 -6.99 13.24
N ILE A 17 -13.34 -5.83 13.30
CA ILE A 17 -12.74 -5.27 12.10
C ILE A 17 -11.47 -6.07 11.89
N GLU A 18 -11.61 -7.16 11.13
CA GLU A 18 -10.51 -7.63 10.29
C GLU A 18 -10.17 -6.46 9.38
N ASN A 19 -9.21 -5.65 9.81
CA ASN A 19 -8.51 -4.75 8.90
C ASN A 19 -7.46 -5.61 8.18
N SER A 20 -7.91 -6.72 7.58
CA SER A 20 -7.07 -7.54 6.75
C SER A 20 -6.61 -6.63 5.62
N ARG A 21 -5.29 -6.53 5.43
CA ARG A 21 -4.75 -6.20 4.12
C ARG A 21 -5.60 -6.99 3.12
N SER A 22 -6.21 -6.34 2.13
CA SER A 22 -7.24 -6.95 1.28
C SER A 22 -6.64 -8.07 0.44
N ILE A 23 -6.38 -9.23 1.04
CA ILE A 23 -5.83 -10.39 0.37
C ILE A 23 -6.99 -11.07 -0.34
N SER A 24 -6.85 -11.25 -1.65
CA SER A 24 -7.85 -11.90 -2.49
C SER A 24 -7.78 -13.43 -2.41
N SER A 25 -6.57 -13.96 -2.26
CA SER A 25 -6.27 -15.38 -2.24
C SER A 25 -6.91 -16.08 -1.04
N PRO A 26 -7.64 -17.18 -1.25
CA PRO A 26 -8.14 -18.02 -0.16
C PRO A 26 -7.03 -18.87 0.49
N LEU A 27 -5.84 -18.92 -0.11
CA LEU A 27 -4.71 -19.71 0.37
C LEU A 27 -3.89 -18.92 1.39
N ALA A 28 -3.54 -19.57 2.51
CA ALA A 28 -2.60 -19.01 3.49
C ALA A 28 -1.17 -19.00 2.93
N PRO A 29 -0.33 -18.01 3.28
CA PRO A 29 1.07 -18.00 2.85
C PRO A 29 1.83 -19.20 3.43
N PHE A 30 2.86 -19.69 2.73
CA PHE A 30 3.67 -20.82 3.18
C PHE A 30 4.43 -20.53 4.48
N THR A 31 4.77 -19.26 4.72
CA THR A 31 5.51 -18.80 5.91
C THR A 31 4.98 -17.45 6.39
N THR A 32 5.52 -16.96 7.51
CA THR A 32 5.23 -15.60 7.99
C THR A 32 6.03 -14.57 7.20
N TYR A 33 5.36 -13.51 6.76
CA TYR A 33 5.97 -12.39 6.06
C TYR A 33 5.78 -11.09 6.82
N LYS A 34 6.76 -10.19 6.70
CA LYS A 34 6.65 -8.84 7.25
C LYS A 34 5.65 -8.00 6.44
N HIS A 35 5.69 -8.13 5.13
CA HIS A 35 4.89 -7.30 4.23
C HIS A 35 3.98 -8.13 3.34
N SER A 36 2.87 -7.53 2.95
CA SER A 36 1.93 -8.09 1.99
C SER A 36 1.06 -7.01 1.37
N ILE A 37 0.59 -7.26 0.15
CA ILE A 37 -0.25 -6.35 -0.60
C ILE A 37 -1.11 -7.10 -1.62
N GLU A 38 -2.31 -6.55 -1.88
CA GLU A 38 -3.13 -6.88 -3.05
C GLU A 38 -2.54 -6.22 -4.29
N LEU A 39 -1.95 -6.99 -5.19
CA LEU A 39 -1.47 -6.45 -6.46
C LEU A 39 -2.66 -6.10 -7.37
N GLN A 40 -3.66 -6.98 -7.43
CA GLN A 40 -4.87 -6.77 -8.20
C GLN A 40 -6.04 -7.49 -7.51
N LYS A 41 -7.11 -6.73 -7.28
CA LYS A 41 -8.33 -7.24 -6.64
C LYS A 41 -8.85 -8.50 -7.32
N ASP A 42 -9.13 -9.51 -6.50
CA ASP A 42 -9.62 -10.85 -6.83
C ASP A 42 -8.68 -11.69 -7.74
N VAL A 43 -7.45 -11.19 -7.98
CA VAL A 43 -6.54 -11.76 -9.00
C VAL A 43 -5.16 -12.07 -8.46
N ALA A 44 -4.49 -11.15 -7.78
CA ALA A 44 -3.09 -11.32 -7.43
C ALA A 44 -2.73 -10.68 -6.10
N ASP A 45 -2.01 -11.43 -5.27
CA ASP A 45 -1.49 -11.00 -3.96
C ASP A 45 0.00 -11.31 -3.85
N LEU A 46 0.74 -10.44 -3.16
CA LEU A 46 2.17 -10.57 -2.95
C LEU A 46 2.50 -10.44 -1.48
N TRP A 47 3.34 -11.33 -0.98
CA TRP A 47 4.00 -11.24 0.31
C TRP A 47 5.50 -11.14 0.13
N TRP A 48 6.17 -10.41 1.02
CA TRP A 48 7.63 -10.38 1.03
C TRP A 48 8.25 -10.07 2.39
N THR A 49 9.48 -10.53 2.56
CA THR A 49 10.37 -10.23 3.68
C THR A 49 11.78 -10.08 3.13
N VAL A 50 12.50 -9.07 3.63
CA VAL A 50 13.93 -8.87 3.34
C VAL A 50 14.75 -9.42 4.50
N ASP A 51 15.75 -10.23 4.18
CA ASP A 51 16.84 -10.59 5.08
C ASP A 51 18.07 -9.76 4.70
N ASP A 52 18.33 -8.69 5.46
CA ASP A 52 19.49 -7.82 5.22
C ASP A 52 20.83 -8.49 5.55
N ASN A 53 20.85 -9.55 6.39
CA ASN A 53 22.08 -10.25 6.74
C ASN A 53 22.53 -11.12 5.56
N GLU A 54 21.61 -11.90 5.01
CA GLU A 54 21.86 -12.73 3.82
C GLU A 54 21.80 -11.91 2.53
N ARG A 55 21.35 -10.66 2.62
CA ARG A 55 21.09 -9.76 1.47
C ARG A 55 20.15 -10.40 0.46
N GLU A 56 19.10 -11.04 0.95
CA GLU A 56 18.08 -11.71 0.13
C GLU A 56 16.69 -11.10 0.37
N ILE A 57 15.83 -11.21 -0.64
CA ILE A 57 14.40 -11.02 -0.50
C ILE A 57 13.69 -12.33 -0.80
N ILE A 58 12.69 -12.66 0.02
CA ILE A 58 11.82 -13.82 -0.17
C ILE A 58 10.45 -13.28 -0.54
N PHE A 59 9.94 -13.72 -1.68
CA PHE A 59 8.60 -13.43 -2.16
C PHE A 59 7.72 -14.66 -2.06
N GLU A 60 6.41 -14.43 -1.91
CA GLU A 60 5.38 -15.39 -2.25
C GLU A 60 4.31 -14.68 -3.06
N LEU A 61 4.04 -15.21 -4.25
CA LEU A 61 3.08 -14.67 -5.20
C LEU A 61 1.94 -15.65 -5.35
N HIS A 62 0.71 -15.19 -5.12
CA HIS A 62 -0.51 -15.92 -5.41
C HIS A 62 -1.22 -15.26 -6.57
N ILE A 63 -1.58 -16.03 -7.60
CA ILE A 63 -2.43 -15.55 -8.68
C ILE A 63 -3.57 -16.53 -8.92
N ASN A 64 -4.77 -16.00 -9.15
CA ASN A 64 -5.98 -16.72 -9.53
C ASN A 64 -5.87 -17.25 -10.97
N THR A 65 -5.10 -18.32 -11.12
CA THR A 65 -4.91 -19.05 -12.36
C THR A 65 -4.48 -20.49 -12.09
N THR A 66 -4.49 -21.32 -13.13
CA THR A 66 -3.98 -22.70 -13.13
C THR A 66 -2.86 -22.88 -14.16
N GLY A 67 -2.08 -21.82 -14.34
CA GLY A 67 -1.03 -21.75 -15.35
C GLY A 67 0.19 -21.03 -14.77
N TRP A 68 1.03 -20.51 -15.65
CA TRP A 68 2.22 -19.81 -15.19
C TRP A 68 1.91 -18.44 -14.57
N ILE A 69 2.71 -18.09 -13.57
CA ILE A 69 2.71 -16.80 -12.88
C ILE A 69 4.11 -16.19 -12.97
N ALA A 70 4.18 -14.86 -13.02
CA ALA A 70 5.44 -14.15 -13.10
C ALA A 70 5.45 -12.91 -12.21
N LEU A 71 6.61 -12.65 -11.61
CA LEU A 71 6.94 -11.39 -10.96
C LEU A 71 8.23 -10.87 -11.60
N GLY A 72 8.30 -9.58 -11.85
CA GLY A 72 9.52 -8.94 -12.32
C GLY A 72 9.79 -7.61 -11.65
N ILE A 73 11.07 -7.28 -11.55
CA ILE A 73 11.58 -5.98 -11.12
C ILE A 73 11.91 -5.21 -12.40
N SER A 74 11.35 -4.01 -12.52
CA SER A 74 11.43 -3.21 -13.73
C SER A 74 12.09 -1.85 -13.46
N PRO A 75 12.91 -1.34 -14.39
CA PRO A 75 13.43 0.02 -14.29
C PRO A 75 12.32 1.08 -14.33
N ALA A 76 11.24 0.83 -15.08
CA ALA A 76 10.20 1.82 -15.39
C ALA A 76 8.75 1.31 -15.27
N GLY A 77 8.54 0.12 -14.68
CA GLY A 77 7.21 -0.49 -14.54
C GLY A 77 6.65 -1.15 -15.81
N GLY A 78 7.49 -1.36 -16.82
CA GLY A 78 7.18 -2.09 -18.06
C GLY A 78 8.14 -3.28 -18.29
N MET A 79 7.95 -4.03 -19.37
CA MET A 79 8.79 -5.21 -19.65
C MET A 79 10.22 -4.86 -20.05
N ASN A 80 10.43 -3.76 -20.77
CA ASN A 80 11.77 -3.41 -21.24
C ASN A 80 12.77 -3.18 -20.07
N GLY A 81 13.84 -3.98 -20.07
CA GLY A 81 14.86 -4.03 -19.05
C GLY A 81 14.43 -4.74 -17.75
N ALA A 82 13.30 -5.46 -17.76
CA ALA A 82 12.81 -6.13 -16.56
C ALA A 82 13.52 -7.47 -16.33
N ASP A 83 13.82 -7.72 -15.07
CA ASP A 83 14.36 -8.93 -14.50
C ASP A 83 13.19 -9.73 -13.88
N ILE A 84 12.95 -10.95 -14.36
CA ILE A 84 11.67 -11.66 -14.21
C ILE A 84 11.87 -13.11 -13.76
N GLY A 85 11.26 -13.46 -12.64
CA GLY A 85 11.02 -14.86 -12.27
C GLY A 85 9.67 -15.34 -12.79
N VAL A 86 9.65 -16.47 -13.51
CA VAL A 86 8.42 -17.11 -14.01
C VAL A 86 8.31 -18.53 -13.48
N GLY A 87 7.18 -18.90 -12.90
CA GLY A 87 6.97 -20.25 -12.38
C GLY A 87 5.56 -20.79 -12.61
N TRP A 88 5.42 -22.11 -12.51
CA TRP A 88 4.14 -22.83 -12.61
C TRP A 88 4.22 -24.15 -11.85
N VAL A 89 3.07 -24.78 -11.66
CA VAL A 89 2.93 -26.08 -10.98
C VAL A 89 2.25 -27.03 -11.94
N ASP A 90 2.90 -28.12 -12.30
CA ASP A 90 2.32 -29.08 -13.24
C ASP A 90 1.21 -29.94 -12.62
N GLN A 91 0.60 -30.78 -13.46
CA GLN A 91 -0.50 -31.66 -13.08
C GLN A 91 -0.18 -32.69 -11.98
N ILE A 92 1.11 -33.00 -11.75
CA ILE A 92 1.55 -33.91 -10.68
C ILE A 92 2.05 -33.17 -9.45
N GLY A 93 1.99 -31.84 -9.44
CA GLY A 93 2.41 -30.97 -8.35
C GLY A 93 3.89 -30.59 -8.37
N SER A 94 4.60 -30.84 -9.46
CA SER A 94 6.00 -30.42 -9.62
C SER A 94 6.06 -28.93 -9.92
N VAL A 95 6.95 -28.23 -9.24
CA VAL A 95 7.14 -26.78 -9.40
C VAL A 95 8.28 -26.53 -10.35
N TYR A 96 8.03 -25.70 -11.36
CA TYR A 96 9.05 -25.23 -12.30
C TYR A 96 9.22 -23.73 -12.17
N PHE A 97 10.45 -23.27 -12.37
CA PHE A 97 10.80 -21.88 -12.26
C PHE A 97 11.90 -21.54 -13.27
N GLN A 98 11.79 -20.37 -13.88
CA GLN A 98 12.72 -19.87 -14.88
C GLN A 98 13.13 -18.46 -14.53
N ASP A 99 14.43 -18.23 -14.60
CA ASP A 99 15.03 -16.90 -14.59
C ASP A 99 15.00 -16.31 -16.01
N ARG A 100 14.49 -15.10 -16.14
CA ARG A 100 14.18 -14.49 -17.43
C ARG A 100 14.53 -13.01 -17.43
N TYR A 101 15.12 -12.56 -18.54
CA TYR A 101 15.38 -11.15 -18.81
C TYR A 101 14.56 -10.66 -20.01
N ALA A 102 13.97 -9.47 -19.89
CA ALA A 102 13.21 -8.84 -20.95
C ALA A 102 13.95 -7.63 -21.54
N SER A 103 14.72 -7.84 -22.61
CA SER A 103 15.48 -6.78 -23.30
C SER A 103 14.61 -5.77 -24.09
N ALA A 104 13.32 -6.04 -24.23
CA ALA A 104 12.34 -5.20 -24.91
C ALA A 104 10.91 -5.58 -24.48
N ASN A 105 9.91 -4.89 -25.03
CA ASN A 105 8.50 -5.31 -24.94
C ASN A 105 8.24 -6.52 -25.85
N GLY A 106 8.75 -7.69 -25.46
CA GLY A 106 8.66 -8.93 -26.20
C GLY A 106 8.82 -10.12 -25.27
N ARG A 107 8.99 -11.32 -25.85
CA ARG A 107 9.16 -12.54 -25.08
C ARG A 107 10.46 -12.49 -24.28
N PRO A 108 10.43 -12.64 -22.94
CA PRO A 108 11.64 -12.68 -22.14
C PRO A 108 12.53 -13.87 -22.51
N MET A 109 13.82 -13.62 -22.66
CA MET A 109 14.82 -14.65 -22.88
C MET A 109 15.19 -15.31 -21.55
N PHE A 110 15.76 -16.52 -21.59
CA PHE A 110 16.38 -17.08 -20.39
C PHE A 110 17.53 -16.18 -19.97
N ASP A 111 17.59 -15.89 -18.67
CA ASP A 111 18.84 -15.42 -18.10
C ASP A 111 19.79 -16.62 -17.97
N ASN A 112 20.95 -16.52 -18.59
CA ASN A 112 21.93 -17.59 -18.66
C ASN A 112 23.32 -17.14 -18.23
N THR A 113 23.48 -15.89 -17.78
CA THR A 113 24.74 -15.40 -17.20
C THR A 113 24.84 -15.84 -15.74
N THR A 114 23.80 -15.58 -14.96
CA THR A 114 23.61 -16.10 -13.60
C THR A 114 22.15 -16.55 -13.40
N ILE A 115 21.94 -17.45 -12.44
CA ILE A 115 20.59 -17.80 -11.98
C ILE A 115 20.46 -17.11 -10.64
N ASP A 116 19.57 -16.14 -10.56
CA ASP A 116 19.44 -15.23 -9.44
C ASP A 116 18.09 -15.39 -8.74
N TRP A 117 17.10 -15.95 -9.43
CA TRP A 117 15.83 -16.36 -8.85
C TRP A 117 15.79 -17.85 -8.51
N PHE A 118 15.51 -18.16 -7.25
CA PHE A 118 15.45 -19.52 -6.74
C PHE A 118 14.05 -19.83 -6.22
N VAL A 119 13.42 -20.85 -6.79
CA VAL A 119 12.17 -21.40 -6.24
C VAL A 119 12.43 -22.10 -4.91
N VAL A 120 11.55 -21.85 -3.95
CA VAL A 120 11.55 -22.56 -2.66
C VAL A 120 10.49 -23.65 -2.69
N GLN A 121 9.26 -23.31 -3.05
CA GLN A 121 8.13 -24.21 -3.14
C GLN A 121 6.96 -23.58 -3.90
N GLY A 122 5.99 -24.39 -4.28
CA GLY A 122 4.80 -23.94 -4.98
C GLY A 122 3.67 -24.95 -4.89
N ARG A 123 2.44 -24.48 -5.05
CA ARG A 123 1.24 -25.31 -5.08
C ARG A 123 0.19 -24.69 -5.98
N GLU A 124 -0.65 -25.53 -6.55
CA GLU A 124 -1.87 -25.10 -7.23
C GLU A 124 -3.07 -25.73 -6.53
N VAL A 125 -3.97 -24.88 -6.02
CA VAL A 125 -5.13 -25.32 -5.24
C VAL A 125 -6.30 -24.39 -5.52
N SER A 126 -7.48 -24.95 -5.82
CA SER A 126 -8.73 -24.19 -5.98
C SER A 126 -8.67 -23.08 -7.04
N GLY A 127 -7.94 -23.30 -8.14
CA GLY A 127 -7.80 -22.31 -9.21
C GLY A 127 -6.79 -21.21 -8.94
N TRP A 128 -5.98 -21.35 -7.88
CA TRP A 128 -4.89 -20.43 -7.55
C TRP A 128 -3.55 -21.13 -7.63
N THR A 129 -2.59 -20.51 -8.31
CA THR A 129 -1.18 -20.89 -8.31
C THR A 129 -0.45 -20.00 -7.31
N ALA A 130 0.24 -20.62 -6.36
CA ALA A 130 1.01 -19.97 -5.31
C ALA A 130 2.46 -20.45 -5.35
N ILE A 131 3.42 -19.53 -5.50
CA ILE A 131 4.85 -19.88 -5.55
C ILE A 131 5.65 -18.95 -4.63
N GLN A 132 6.47 -19.57 -3.78
CA GLN A 132 7.47 -18.92 -2.97
C GLN A 132 8.84 -19.04 -3.64
N PHE A 133 9.53 -17.91 -3.77
CA PHE A 133 10.85 -17.82 -4.40
C PHE A 133 11.68 -16.73 -3.73
N LYS A 134 12.99 -16.78 -3.92
CA LYS A 134 13.94 -15.83 -3.34
C LYS A 134 14.95 -15.34 -4.37
N ARG A 135 15.50 -14.16 -4.11
CA ARG A 135 16.51 -13.51 -4.95
C ARG A 135 17.44 -12.65 -4.09
N LEU A 136 18.71 -12.54 -4.49
CA LEU A 136 19.64 -11.59 -3.86
C LEU A 136 19.16 -10.14 -4.08
N LEU A 137 19.42 -9.24 -3.14
CA LEU A 137 19.08 -7.82 -3.30
C LEU A 137 19.86 -7.18 -4.45
N ASP A 138 21.11 -7.61 -4.66
CA ASP A 138 21.99 -7.17 -5.74
C ASP A 138 22.83 -8.36 -6.17
N THR A 139 22.64 -8.79 -7.41
CA THR A 139 23.25 -9.98 -8.02
C THR A 139 24.57 -9.65 -8.70
N CYS A 140 24.84 -8.35 -8.91
CA CYS A 140 25.96 -7.85 -9.70
C CYS A 140 25.94 -8.31 -11.18
N ASP A 141 24.80 -8.79 -11.68
CA ASP A 141 24.56 -9.01 -13.11
C ASP A 141 24.07 -7.69 -13.77
N ASN A 142 24.54 -7.42 -14.98
CA ASN A 142 24.12 -6.27 -15.77
C ASN A 142 22.73 -6.43 -16.40
N MET A 143 22.20 -7.66 -16.47
CA MET A 143 20.83 -7.93 -16.93
C MET A 143 19.80 -7.82 -15.78
N ASP A 144 20.28 -7.71 -14.55
CA ASP A 144 19.43 -7.63 -13.36
C ASP A 144 19.18 -6.22 -12.87
N VAL A 145 18.01 -6.05 -12.23
CA VAL A 145 17.66 -4.79 -11.58
C VAL A 145 17.94 -4.89 -10.08
N PRO A 146 18.91 -4.15 -9.52
CA PRO A 146 19.20 -4.21 -8.09
C PRO A 146 18.02 -3.65 -7.28
N ILE A 147 17.65 -4.36 -6.22
CA ILE A 147 16.62 -3.94 -5.26
C ILE A 147 17.27 -2.97 -4.28
N LYS A 148 17.08 -1.68 -4.54
CA LYS A 148 17.62 -0.62 -3.71
C LYS A 148 16.62 -0.23 -2.62
N SER A 149 17.16 0.42 -1.59
CA SER A 149 16.34 1.11 -0.61
C SER A 149 15.49 2.18 -1.29
N GLY A 150 14.26 2.34 -0.83
CA GLY A 150 13.25 3.17 -1.48
C GLY A 150 12.41 2.37 -2.48
N THR A 151 11.90 3.06 -3.49
CA THR A 151 10.83 2.57 -4.34
C THR A 151 11.34 1.72 -5.50
N ASN A 152 10.72 0.56 -5.71
CA ASN A 152 11.01 -0.36 -6.78
C ASN A 152 9.74 -0.55 -7.63
N ASN A 153 9.88 -0.61 -8.96
CA ASN A 153 8.75 -0.93 -9.82
C ASN A 153 8.68 -2.44 -10.01
N LEU A 154 7.56 -3.02 -9.62
CA LEU A 154 7.21 -4.40 -9.89
C LEU A 154 6.26 -4.49 -11.07
N ILE A 155 6.43 -5.55 -11.83
CA ILE A 155 5.45 -6.02 -12.82
C ILE A 155 5.04 -7.44 -12.45
N PHE A 156 3.80 -7.80 -12.75
CA PHE A 156 3.34 -9.18 -12.64
C PHE A 156 2.55 -9.54 -13.90
N ALA A 157 2.55 -10.82 -14.24
CA ALA A 157 1.79 -11.36 -15.36
C ALA A 157 1.44 -12.82 -15.12
N TYR A 158 0.44 -13.31 -15.84
CA TYR A 158 0.06 -14.71 -15.75
C TYR A 158 -0.57 -15.25 -17.04
N GLY A 159 -0.43 -16.56 -17.24
CA GLY A 159 -1.05 -17.32 -18.32
C GLY A 159 -2.07 -18.30 -17.78
N LEU A 160 -3.02 -18.70 -18.64
CA LEU A 160 -4.09 -19.63 -18.27
C LEU A 160 -3.69 -21.11 -18.41
N VAL A 161 -2.51 -21.38 -18.94
CA VAL A 161 -2.02 -22.74 -19.24
C VAL A 161 -0.54 -22.82 -18.88
N ASP A 162 -0.13 -24.01 -18.47
CA ASP A 162 1.28 -24.29 -18.20
C ASP A 162 2.13 -24.20 -19.48
N PRO A 163 3.39 -23.78 -19.35
CA PRO A 163 4.38 -23.80 -20.42
C PRO A 163 4.56 -25.20 -21.03
N ILE A 164 4.70 -25.25 -22.35
CA ILE A 164 4.90 -26.48 -23.13
C ILE A 164 6.29 -26.43 -23.80
N PRO A 165 7.11 -27.50 -23.74
CA PRO A 165 6.87 -28.76 -23.04
C PRO A 165 6.85 -28.57 -21.52
N SER A 166 6.07 -29.40 -20.82
CA SER A 166 6.08 -29.42 -19.35
C SER A 166 7.49 -29.77 -18.87
N GLY A 167 8.12 -28.86 -18.14
CA GLY A 167 9.50 -29.00 -17.70
C GLY A 167 10.26 -27.67 -17.67
N PRO A 168 11.51 -27.64 -17.19
CA PRO A 168 12.27 -26.41 -16.98
C PRO A 168 12.49 -25.58 -18.26
N ASN A 169 12.37 -26.18 -19.44
CA ASN A 169 12.51 -25.51 -20.75
C ASN A 169 11.17 -25.10 -21.39
N GLY A 170 10.07 -25.17 -20.64
CA GLY A 170 8.73 -24.86 -21.14
C GLY A 170 8.63 -23.45 -21.72
N GLU A 171 7.85 -23.33 -22.80
CA GLU A 171 7.64 -22.08 -23.50
C GLU A 171 6.50 -21.27 -22.88
N ILE A 172 6.84 -20.11 -22.31
CA ILE A 172 5.86 -19.17 -21.74
C ILE A 172 5.01 -18.55 -22.87
N SER A 173 3.69 -18.73 -22.75
CA SER A 173 2.70 -18.13 -23.66
C SER A 173 2.53 -16.62 -23.41
N TYR A 174 1.89 -15.91 -24.33
CA TYR A 174 1.65 -14.47 -24.16
C TYR A 174 0.58 -14.21 -23.08
N HIS A 175 0.85 -13.26 -22.18
CA HIS A 175 -0.07 -12.90 -21.09
C HIS A 175 -1.29 -12.07 -21.53
N GLU A 176 -1.30 -11.50 -22.75
CA GLU A 176 -2.36 -10.58 -23.19
C GLU A 176 -2.57 -9.45 -22.16
N ASN A 177 -3.82 -9.22 -21.72
CA ASN A 177 -4.18 -8.22 -20.72
C ASN A 177 -4.03 -8.72 -19.26
N ARG A 178 -3.56 -9.95 -19.03
CA ARG A 178 -3.36 -10.55 -17.70
C ARG A 178 -2.01 -10.13 -17.10
N ARG A 179 -1.88 -8.83 -16.87
CA ARG A 179 -0.66 -8.20 -16.35
C ARG A 179 -0.98 -6.94 -15.57
N GLY A 180 -0.05 -6.51 -14.73
CA GLY A 180 -0.10 -5.22 -14.05
C GLY A 180 1.27 -4.76 -13.57
N SER A 181 1.30 -3.56 -13.01
CA SER A 181 2.49 -3.01 -12.37
C SER A 181 2.14 -2.33 -11.03
N ARG A 182 3.09 -2.37 -10.09
CA ARG A 182 2.98 -1.74 -8.78
C ARG A 182 4.32 -1.15 -8.36
N THR A 183 4.27 -0.03 -7.69
CA THR A 183 5.45 0.73 -7.25
C THR A 183 5.54 0.60 -5.74
N LEU A 184 6.52 -0.14 -5.22
CA LEU A 184 6.57 -0.55 -3.81
C LEU A 184 7.94 -0.31 -3.16
N PRO A 185 7.98 0.10 -1.87
CA PRO A 185 9.21 0.17 -1.10
C PRO A 185 9.59 -1.22 -0.55
N LEU A 186 10.14 -2.09 -1.42
CA LEU A 186 10.47 -3.47 -1.04
C LEU A 186 11.44 -3.58 0.13
N ARG A 187 12.38 -2.63 0.22
CA ARG A 187 13.35 -2.50 1.32
C ARG A 187 13.05 -1.24 2.12
N SER A 188 11.99 -1.31 2.94
CA SER A 188 11.67 -0.29 3.95
C SER A 188 12.65 -0.40 5.12
N TYR A 189 13.11 0.73 5.65
CA TYR A 189 13.98 0.78 6.84
C TYR A 189 13.22 0.52 8.15
N ALA A 190 11.89 0.62 8.11
CA ALA A 190 11.03 0.31 9.24
C ALA A 190 10.22 -0.93 8.91
N ASP A 191 10.27 -1.91 9.82
CA ASP A 191 9.26 -2.97 9.84
C ASP A 191 7.88 -2.32 9.89
N PRO A 192 6.89 -2.86 9.16
CA PRO A 192 5.54 -2.33 9.24
C PRO A 192 5.09 -2.47 10.70
N PRO A 193 4.37 -1.47 11.24
CA PRO A 193 3.85 -1.57 12.60
C PRO A 193 3.06 -2.88 12.75
N SER A 194 3.29 -3.62 13.83
CA SER A 194 2.42 -4.76 14.15
C SER A 194 1.00 -4.26 14.38
N GLU A 195 -0.01 -5.08 14.09
CA GLU A 195 -1.41 -4.71 14.38
C GLU A 195 -1.61 -4.37 15.87
N ASP A 196 -0.85 -5.02 16.76
CA ASP A 196 -0.85 -4.75 18.19
C ASP A 196 -0.24 -3.38 18.57
N THR A 197 0.52 -2.74 17.67
CA THR A 197 1.23 -1.48 17.95
C THR A 197 0.28 -0.39 18.44
N PHE A 198 -1.00 -0.45 18.06
CA PHE A 198 -2.01 0.54 18.42
C PHE A 198 -3.23 -0.02 19.15
N SER A 199 -3.15 -1.27 19.62
CA SER A 199 -4.25 -1.89 20.39
C SER A 199 -4.42 -1.20 21.76
N GLY A 200 -5.67 -0.83 22.10
CA GLY A 200 -6.01 -0.24 23.40
C GLY A 200 -5.69 1.24 23.59
N LEU A 201 -5.48 2.00 22.51
CA LEU A 201 -5.17 3.43 22.54
C LEU A 201 -6.43 4.28 22.19
N ASP A 202 -6.76 5.37 22.92
CA ASP A 202 -7.77 6.40 22.47
C ASP A 202 -7.28 7.22 21.27
N TYR A 203 -8.14 8.09 20.74
CA TYR A 203 -7.98 8.58 19.38
C TYR A 203 -8.74 9.90 19.07
N PHE A 204 -8.27 10.72 18.10
CA PHE A 204 -8.85 12.05 17.76
C PHE A 204 -9.46 12.16 16.36
N GLU A 205 -10.53 11.47 16.05
CA GLU A 205 -10.90 11.25 14.64
C GLU A 205 -11.19 12.51 13.79
N PHE A 206 -10.58 12.57 12.60
CA PHE A 206 -10.93 13.50 11.53
C PHE A 206 -11.63 12.75 10.38
N ARG A 207 -12.96 12.81 10.35
CA ARG A 207 -13.77 12.10 9.36
C ARG A 207 -14.55 13.05 8.45
N LEU A 208 -14.46 12.81 7.15
CA LEU A 208 -15.29 13.45 6.14
C LEU A 208 -16.58 12.63 5.95
N ASN A 209 -17.60 12.95 6.74
CA ASN A 209 -18.90 12.31 6.66
C ASN A 209 -19.77 12.94 5.56
N ASN A 210 -20.55 12.11 4.86
CA ASN A 210 -21.61 12.54 3.95
C ASN A 210 -21.17 13.46 2.80
N TYR A 211 -19.88 13.46 2.44
CA TYR A 211 -19.40 14.17 1.27
C TYR A 211 -19.67 13.34 0.00
N VAL A 212 -20.20 13.95 -1.04
CA VAL A 212 -20.33 13.32 -2.36
C VAL A 212 -19.19 13.82 -3.21
N ILE A 213 -18.34 12.91 -3.68
CA ILE A 213 -17.21 13.27 -4.54
C ILE A 213 -17.79 13.79 -5.87
N PRO A 214 -17.47 15.04 -6.28
CA PRO A 214 -17.97 15.60 -7.52
C PRO A 214 -17.47 14.81 -8.75
N SER A 215 -18.27 14.81 -9.81
CA SER A 215 -17.89 14.27 -11.12
C SER A 215 -17.01 15.28 -11.89
N THR A 216 -15.91 15.71 -11.28
CA THR A 216 -14.93 16.63 -11.83
C THR A 216 -13.54 16.03 -11.69
N ASP A 217 -12.68 16.26 -12.69
CA ASP A 217 -11.35 15.67 -12.83
C ASP A 217 -10.51 15.75 -11.55
N THR A 218 -10.45 16.92 -10.92
CA THR A 218 -9.69 17.14 -9.69
C THR A 218 -10.54 17.91 -8.68
N THR A 219 -10.60 17.41 -7.45
CA THR A 219 -11.32 18.06 -6.35
C THR A 219 -10.47 18.19 -5.11
N TYR A 220 -10.35 19.41 -4.58
CA TYR A 220 -9.79 19.67 -3.25
C TYR A 220 -10.90 20.09 -2.29
N HIS A 221 -11.14 19.27 -1.30
CA HIS A 221 -12.13 19.50 -0.26
C HIS A 221 -11.43 19.79 1.07
N CYS A 222 -11.81 20.88 1.73
CA CYS A 222 -11.20 21.35 2.97
C CYS A 222 -12.25 21.38 4.07
N LYS A 223 -11.87 20.86 5.24
CA LYS A 223 -12.71 20.89 6.43
C LYS A 223 -11.91 21.23 7.67
N ILE A 224 -12.43 22.14 8.47
CA ILE A 224 -11.86 22.50 9.76
C ILE A 224 -12.40 21.56 10.83
N TYR A 225 -11.50 21.08 11.68
CA TYR A 225 -11.79 20.26 12.84
C TYR A 225 -11.24 20.94 14.08
N LYS A 226 -12.01 20.90 15.16
CA LYS A 226 -11.53 21.30 16.47
C LYS A 226 -10.69 20.17 17.07
N ALA A 227 -9.52 20.49 17.58
CA ALA A 227 -8.75 19.60 18.43
C ALA A 227 -9.63 19.21 19.64
N SER A 228 -9.80 17.92 19.93
CA SER A 228 -10.72 17.52 21.00
C SER A 228 -10.31 18.11 22.35
N SER A 229 -11.27 18.78 22.99
CA SER A 229 -11.14 19.40 24.31
C SER A 229 -11.13 18.39 25.48
N ASN A 230 -11.20 17.09 25.18
CA ASN A 230 -11.36 16.05 26.20
C ASN A 230 -10.12 15.82 27.05
N TYR A 231 -8.97 16.43 26.71
CA TYR A 231 -7.73 16.24 27.44
C TYR A 231 -7.23 17.56 28.05
N SER A 232 -7.42 17.68 29.35
CA SER A 232 -6.91 18.79 30.16
C SER A 232 -5.38 18.79 30.32
N MET A 233 -4.70 17.68 29.98
CA MET A 233 -3.25 17.54 30.03
C MET A 233 -2.68 17.30 28.63
N LYS A 234 -1.46 17.80 28.39
CA LYS A 234 -0.72 17.58 27.15
C LYS A 234 -0.42 16.09 26.96
N ARG A 235 -0.65 15.60 25.76
CA ARG A 235 -0.33 14.23 25.31
C ARG A 235 0.48 14.27 24.01
N HIS A 236 0.95 13.11 23.57
CA HIS A 236 1.59 12.95 22.27
C HIS A 236 0.90 11.83 21.48
N ALA A 237 0.49 12.14 20.25
CA ALA A 237 0.16 11.12 19.27
C ALA A 237 1.46 10.41 18.84
N ILE A 238 1.41 9.10 18.72
CA ILE A 238 2.58 8.24 18.42
C ILE A 238 2.53 7.66 17.01
N GLY A 239 1.69 8.23 16.15
CA GLY A 239 1.51 7.83 14.78
C GLY A 239 0.19 8.35 14.23
N HIS A 240 -0.13 7.95 13.01
CA HIS A 240 -1.44 8.17 12.40
C HIS A 240 -1.90 6.94 11.64
N LYS A 241 -3.22 6.83 11.48
CA LYS A 241 -3.87 5.84 10.63
C LYS A 241 -4.76 6.54 9.63
N THR A 242 -4.56 6.24 8.36
CA THR A 242 -5.42 6.68 7.27
C THR A 242 -6.47 5.62 7.00
N ILE A 243 -7.73 6.04 6.84
CA ILE A 243 -8.85 5.15 6.56
C ILE A 243 -9.47 5.63 5.26
N VAL A 244 -9.38 4.79 4.23
CA VAL A 244 -10.00 5.02 2.93
C VAL A 244 -10.96 3.87 2.66
N ASP A 245 -12.19 4.21 2.31
CA ASP A 245 -13.20 3.24 1.92
C ASP A 245 -12.71 2.51 0.66
N SER A 246 -12.77 1.18 0.70
CA SER A 246 -12.45 0.30 -0.42
C SER A 246 -13.13 0.72 -1.74
N ALA A 247 -14.37 1.24 -1.68
CA ALA A 247 -15.10 1.69 -2.85
C ALA A 247 -14.53 2.98 -3.47
N ASN A 248 -13.73 3.74 -2.73
CA ASN A 248 -13.22 5.04 -3.12
C ASN A 248 -11.68 5.08 -3.20
N ARG A 249 -10.98 3.94 -3.02
CA ARG A 249 -9.51 3.85 -3.04
C ARG A 249 -8.88 4.43 -4.30
N ASP A 250 -9.52 4.23 -5.45
CA ASP A 250 -9.03 4.73 -6.74
C ASP A 250 -9.26 6.24 -6.93
N LEU A 251 -10.07 6.88 -6.07
CA LEU A 251 -10.36 8.30 -6.14
C LEU A 251 -9.57 9.13 -5.13
N VAL A 252 -9.23 8.58 -3.96
CA VAL A 252 -8.53 9.33 -2.92
C VAL A 252 -7.03 9.38 -3.24
N HIS A 253 -6.54 10.54 -3.67
CA HIS A 253 -5.15 10.68 -4.10
C HIS A 253 -4.20 11.11 -2.97
N HIS A 254 -4.59 12.08 -2.13
CA HIS A 254 -3.86 12.42 -0.91
C HIS A 254 -4.74 13.14 0.12
N LEU A 255 -4.29 13.08 1.38
CA LEU A 255 -4.83 13.78 2.52
C LEU A 255 -3.70 14.57 3.19
N LEU A 256 -3.95 15.83 3.51
CA LEU A 256 -3.04 16.67 4.28
C LEU A 256 -3.77 17.24 5.49
N MET A 257 -3.14 17.20 6.65
CA MET A 257 -3.62 17.83 7.87
C MET A 257 -2.70 19.00 8.22
N TYR A 258 -3.29 20.18 8.31
CA TYR A 258 -2.59 21.41 8.65
C TYR A 258 -3.00 21.93 10.02
N GLU A 259 -2.06 22.55 10.70
CA GLU A 259 -2.30 23.33 11.92
C GLU A 259 -2.82 24.71 11.56
N CYS A 260 -3.87 25.16 12.24
CA CYS A 260 -4.30 26.55 12.18
C CYS A 260 -3.43 27.43 13.09
N ASP A 261 -3.31 28.71 12.75
CA ASP A 261 -2.68 29.70 13.61
C ASP A 261 -3.27 29.63 15.03
N PRO A 262 -2.45 29.57 16.10
CA PRO A 262 -2.90 29.46 17.49
C PRO A 262 -3.92 30.50 17.96
N THR A 263 -3.90 31.68 17.34
CA THR A 263 -4.79 32.80 17.65
C THR A 263 -6.15 32.69 16.96
N THR A 264 -6.29 31.77 16.00
CA THR A 264 -7.52 31.54 15.26
C THR A 264 -8.62 31.03 16.18
N GLN A 265 -9.81 31.61 16.02
CA GLN A 265 -11.02 31.19 16.72
C GLN A 265 -12.15 31.05 15.70
N PHE A 266 -12.61 29.81 15.49
CA PHE A 266 -13.79 29.52 14.70
C PHE A 266 -15.03 29.44 15.60
N ASP A 267 -16.22 29.52 14.99
CA ASP A 267 -17.46 29.10 15.63
C ASP A 267 -17.51 27.57 15.61
N ASP A 268 -17.42 26.95 16.78
CA ASP A 268 -17.41 25.49 16.92
C ASP A 268 -18.70 24.82 16.41
N ASN A 269 -19.80 25.57 16.31
CA ASN A 269 -21.07 25.07 15.77
C ASN A 269 -21.16 25.18 14.25
N ASN A 270 -20.24 25.90 13.62
CA ASN A 270 -20.24 26.17 12.18
C ASN A 270 -18.82 26.23 11.63
N LEU A 271 -18.09 25.13 11.79
CA LEU A 271 -16.72 25.00 11.28
C LEU A 271 -16.72 24.98 9.74
N PRO A 272 -15.79 25.69 9.08
CA PRO A 272 -15.71 25.70 7.62
C PRO A 272 -15.56 24.30 7.02
N ASP A 273 -16.38 24.00 6.02
CA ASP A 273 -16.48 22.72 5.31
C ASP A 273 -16.89 23.00 3.86
N GLY A 274 -16.05 22.64 2.89
CA GLY A 274 -16.36 22.88 1.49
C GLY A 274 -15.17 22.74 0.55
N LEU A 275 -15.38 23.08 -0.73
CA LEU A 275 -14.29 23.15 -1.70
C LEU A 275 -13.27 24.19 -1.26
N CYS A 276 -11.98 23.81 -1.24
CA CYS A 276 -10.90 24.64 -0.69
C CYS A 276 -10.83 26.02 -1.36
N ASN A 277 -11.11 26.10 -2.66
CA ASN A 277 -11.14 27.37 -3.40
C ASN A 277 -12.31 28.28 -2.97
N THR A 278 -13.49 27.70 -2.75
CA THR A 278 -14.71 28.42 -2.33
C THR A 278 -14.59 28.98 -0.91
N ILE A 279 -13.99 28.21 0.01
CA ILE A 279 -13.83 28.64 1.41
C ILE A 279 -12.44 29.22 1.72
N SER A 280 -11.64 29.52 0.68
CA SER A 280 -10.22 29.93 0.78
C SER A 280 -9.97 31.02 1.83
N GLN A 281 -10.80 32.08 1.86
CA GLN A 281 -10.67 33.14 2.85
C GLN A 281 -10.82 32.62 4.29
N GLN A 282 -11.75 31.71 4.54
CA GLN A 282 -12.03 31.16 5.87
C GLN A 282 -10.90 30.24 6.37
N ILE A 283 -10.21 29.56 5.44
CA ILE A 283 -9.15 28.58 5.76
C ILE A 283 -7.73 29.14 5.68
N THR A 284 -7.57 30.39 5.23
CA THR A 284 -6.27 31.12 5.18
C THR A 284 -5.40 30.92 6.44
N PRO A 285 -5.96 30.97 7.68
CA PRO A 285 -5.15 30.82 8.88
C PRO A 285 -4.51 29.44 9.07
N CYS A 286 -4.87 28.45 8.27
CA CYS A 286 -4.44 27.05 8.42
C CYS A 286 -3.57 26.55 7.27
N GLY A 287 -3.11 27.39 6.35
CA GLY A 287 -2.43 26.94 5.11
C GLY A 287 -0.93 26.67 5.21
N SER A 288 -0.28 26.95 6.34
CA SER A 288 1.19 27.10 6.39
C SER A 288 1.95 25.95 7.05
N ASN A 289 1.34 25.26 8.02
CA ASN A 289 2.02 24.27 8.85
C ASN A 289 1.38 22.89 8.67
N ILE A 290 2.09 21.94 8.06
CA ILE A 290 1.61 20.56 7.88
C ILE A 290 1.93 19.74 9.14
N ALA A 291 0.91 19.21 9.79
CA ALA A 291 1.03 18.29 10.92
C ALA A 291 1.27 16.85 10.45
N THR A 292 0.52 16.40 9.43
CA THR A 292 0.72 15.09 8.83
C THR A 292 0.14 15.02 7.41
N GLY A 293 0.48 13.96 6.67
CA GLY A 293 -0.03 13.73 5.33
C GLY A 293 0.04 12.26 4.94
N TRP A 294 -0.86 11.88 4.05
CA TRP A 294 -0.90 10.57 3.40
C TRP A 294 -1.14 10.76 1.91
N ALA A 295 -0.55 9.92 1.07
CA ALA A 295 -0.79 9.91 -0.37
C ALA A 295 -0.85 8.47 -0.87
N VAL A 296 -1.38 8.28 -2.07
CA VAL A 296 -1.41 6.98 -2.75
C VAL A 296 -0.04 6.29 -2.70
N GLY A 297 -0.05 5.00 -2.35
CA GLY A 297 1.17 4.20 -2.16
C GLY A 297 1.83 4.34 -0.78
N GLY A 298 1.40 5.29 0.06
CA GLY A 298 1.84 5.39 1.44
C GLY A 298 1.15 4.37 2.36
N ASP A 299 1.86 3.95 3.42
CA ASP A 299 1.29 3.07 4.43
C ASP A 299 0.07 3.72 5.11
N TYR A 300 -1.00 2.94 5.27
CA TYR A 300 -2.20 3.40 5.98
C TYR A 300 -1.99 3.51 7.50
N MET A 301 -0.90 2.94 8.03
CA MET A 301 -0.56 2.97 9.45
C MET A 301 0.90 3.36 9.60
N VAL A 302 1.15 4.54 10.16
CA VAL A 302 2.50 5.10 10.26
C VAL A 302 2.79 5.41 11.72
N PRO A 303 3.60 4.58 12.41
CA PRO A 303 4.08 4.89 13.75
C PRO A 303 5.11 6.02 13.67
N PHE A 304 5.17 6.85 14.70
CA PHE A 304 6.28 7.78 14.89
C PHE A 304 7.45 7.07 15.58
N PRO A 305 8.69 7.61 15.46
CA PRO A 305 9.86 7.08 16.16
C PRO A 305 9.62 6.98 17.68
N LYS A 306 10.22 5.98 18.34
CA LYS A 306 10.01 5.74 19.78
C LYS A 306 10.39 6.93 20.66
N GLU A 307 11.29 7.78 20.17
CA GLU A 307 11.86 8.93 20.84
C GLU A 307 11.01 10.20 20.67
N ALA A 308 9.97 10.18 19.81
CA ALA A 308 9.20 11.36 19.44
C ALA A 308 7.69 11.08 19.33
N GLY A 309 6.90 12.14 19.47
CA GLY A 309 5.46 12.10 19.22
C GLY A 309 4.90 13.49 18.97
N TYR A 310 3.75 13.57 18.32
CA TYR A 310 3.12 14.82 17.95
C TYR A 310 2.26 15.37 19.10
N PRO A 311 2.56 16.55 19.67
CA PRO A 311 1.88 17.07 20.85
C PRO A 311 0.40 17.42 20.57
N VAL A 312 -0.49 17.09 21.51
CA VAL A 312 -1.93 17.35 21.42
C VAL A 312 -2.54 17.59 22.81
N GLY A 313 -3.55 18.47 22.89
CA GLY A 313 -4.27 18.78 24.12
C GLY A 313 -3.46 19.55 25.18
N GLY A 314 -4.05 19.77 26.35
CA GLY A 314 -3.43 20.52 27.44
C GLY A 314 -3.07 21.96 27.06
N ASP A 315 -1.81 22.33 27.25
CA ASP A 315 -1.23 23.65 26.93
C ASP A 315 -0.73 23.76 25.47
N PHE A 316 -0.95 22.73 24.64
CA PHE A 316 -0.57 22.79 23.23
C PHE A 316 -1.40 23.87 22.51
N PRO A 317 -0.76 24.82 21.81
CA PRO A 317 -1.44 26.03 21.31
C PRO A 317 -2.41 25.78 20.14
N ILE A 318 -2.31 24.64 19.45
CA ILE A 318 -3.13 24.36 18.27
C ILE A 318 -4.52 23.88 18.67
N LYS A 319 -5.52 24.72 18.37
CA LYS A 319 -6.94 24.45 18.67
C LYS A 319 -7.70 23.85 17.51
N TYR A 320 -7.27 24.11 16.28
CA TYR A 320 -7.97 23.72 15.06
C TYR A 320 -6.99 23.15 14.05
N TYR A 321 -7.48 22.17 13.30
CA TYR A 321 -6.79 21.55 12.19
C TYR A 321 -7.62 21.71 10.92
N MET A 322 -6.96 21.95 9.80
CA MET A 322 -7.59 21.85 8.48
C MET A 322 -7.18 20.51 7.86
N VAL A 323 -8.16 19.67 7.52
CA VAL A 323 -7.92 18.52 6.66
C VAL A 323 -8.28 18.90 5.24
N GLN A 324 -7.31 18.78 4.34
CA GLN A 324 -7.48 18.90 2.90
C GLN A 324 -7.42 17.51 2.28
N MET A 325 -8.51 17.12 1.62
CA MET A 325 -8.62 15.89 0.87
C MET A 325 -8.56 16.20 -0.63
N HIS A 326 -7.69 15.50 -1.35
CA HIS A 326 -7.60 15.57 -2.79
C HIS A 326 -8.17 14.28 -3.42
N TYR A 327 -9.19 14.47 -4.25
CA TYR A 327 -9.77 13.42 -5.07
C TYR A 327 -9.36 13.60 -6.53
N ASP A 328 -8.85 12.52 -7.12
CA ASP A 328 -8.51 12.41 -8.54
C ASP A 328 -9.57 11.53 -9.22
N ASN A 329 -10.39 12.12 -10.10
CA ASN A 329 -11.54 11.47 -10.74
C ASN A 329 -11.52 11.67 -12.27
N PRO A 330 -10.48 11.15 -12.97
CA PRO A 330 -10.31 11.36 -14.41
C PRO A 330 -11.42 10.72 -15.26
N ASN A 331 -12.11 9.72 -14.70
CA ASN A 331 -13.24 9.04 -15.34
C ASN A 331 -14.60 9.70 -15.04
N LEU A 332 -14.62 10.80 -14.27
CA LEU A 332 -15.80 11.59 -13.94
C LEU A 332 -16.96 10.78 -13.34
N PHE A 333 -16.65 9.81 -12.47
CA PHE A 333 -17.66 9.02 -11.77
C PHE A 333 -18.60 9.93 -10.96
N SER A 334 -19.90 9.64 -10.99
CA SER A 334 -20.94 10.40 -10.30
C SER A 334 -21.41 9.71 -9.02
N SER A 335 -21.81 10.50 -8.00
CA SER A 335 -22.53 10.02 -6.81
C SER A 335 -21.76 9.02 -5.93
N MET A 336 -20.43 9.02 -6.01
CA MET A 336 -19.57 8.27 -5.11
C MET A 336 -19.61 8.91 -3.72
N LYS A 337 -20.06 8.15 -2.73
CA LYS A 337 -19.99 8.53 -1.31
C LYS A 337 -18.91 7.69 -0.65
N PRO A 338 -18.14 8.23 0.31
CA PRO A 338 -17.50 7.43 1.34
C PRO A 338 -18.60 6.61 2.02
N LEU A 339 -18.66 5.31 1.73
CA LEU A 339 -19.53 4.37 2.42
C LEU A 339 -18.82 4.01 3.71
N PHE A 340 -19.25 4.62 4.81
CA PHE A 340 -18.89 4.17 6.15
C PHE A 340 -20.13 4.14 7.03
#